data_AF-A0A410PPL2-F1
#
_entry.id   AF-A0A410PPL2-F1
#
_cell.length_a   1.000
_cell.length_b   1.000
_cell.length_c   1.000
_cell.angle_alpha   90.00
_cell.angle_beta   90.00
_cell.angle_gamma   90.00
#
_symmetry.space_group_name_H-M   'P 1'
#
loop_
_entity.id
_entity.type
_entity.pdbx_description
1 polymer ?
#
loop_
_entity_poly.entity_id
_entity_poly.type
_entity_poly.pdbx_seq_one_letter_code
_entity_poly.pdbx_strand_id
1 'polypeptide(L)'
;MSFEVEGLEEWKQELLKITNETFPNEKQRELQKIGHMAEREIKQFIPVDTGRLRASLNTQLLDKNTAQVGVDTDYAIDVNNGHLVNQRFLPAKYLDTPAGRKYLKNGNDKGIMLHPQYILGKHFMEKGMQNAEPKIMLELNSWLDELLRRLGE
;
A
#
# COMPACT_ATOMS: atom_id res chain seq x y z
N MET A 1 2.16 3.01 -59.80
CA MET A 1 2.03 4.37 -59.22
C MET A 1 2.32 4.24 -57.74
N SER A 2 3.45 4.78 -57.28
CA SER A 2 3.71 5.01 -55.86
C SER A 2 3.18 6.40 -55.51
N PHE A 3 2.44 6.50 -54.42
CA PHE A 3 2.07 7.79 -53.84
C PHE A 3 2.99 8.04 -52.65
N GLU A 4 3.56 9.24 -52.57
CA GLU A 4 4.30 9.71 -51.40
C GLU A 4 3.40 10.65 -50.62
N VAL A 5 3.29 10.41 -49.31
CA VAL A 5 2.53 11.26 -48.39
C VAL A 5 3.55 12.09 -47.64
N GLU A 6 3.53 13.40 -47.88
CA GLU A 6 4.37 14.38 -47.19
C GLU A 6 4.14 14.30 -45.67
N GLY A 7 5.22 14.32 -44.88
CA GLY A 7 5.18 14.21 -43.40
C GLY A 7 5.03 12.80 -42.82
N LEU A 8 4.78 11.76 -43.63
CA LEU A 8 4.58 10.39 -43.12
C LEU A 8 5.85 9.80 -42.49
N GLU A 9 7.02 10.04 -43.09
CA GLU A 9 8.28 9.50 -42.55
C GLU A 9 8.71 10.26 -41.29
N GLU A 10 8.46 11.56 -41.22
CA GLU A 10 8.71 12.39 -40.03
C GLU A 10 7.85 11.92 -38.85
N TRP A 11 6.55 11.77 -39.08
CA TRP A 11 5.61 11.21 -38.09
C TRP A 11 6.02 9.81 -37.60
N LYS A 12 6.49 8.96 -38.51
CA LYS A 12 7.00 7.62 -38.15
C LYS A 12 8.24 7.67 -37.28
N GLN A 13 9.18 8.60 -37.54
CA GLN A 13 10.36 8.78 -36.70
C GLN A 13 9.98 9.30 -35.30
N GLU A 14 9.02 10.22 -35.21
CA GLU A 14 8.51 10.71 -33.93
C GLU A 14 7.82 9.63 -33.11
N LEU A 15 6.99 8.81 -33.75
CA LEU A 15 6.38 7.64 -33.12
C LEU A 15 7.44 6.65 -32.59
N LEU A 16 8.47 6.37 -33.38
CA LEU A 16 9.55 5.47 -32.98
C LEU A 16 10.32 6.02 -31.77
N LYS A 17 10.60 7.32 -31.76
CA LYS A 17 11.24 8.00 -30.64
C LYS A 17 10.41 7.88 -29.37
N ILE A 18 9.10 8.15 -29.46
CA ILE A 18 8.21 8.09 -28.29
C ILE A 18 8.08 6.65 -27.78
N THR A 19 7.91 5.68 -28.68
CA THR A 19 7.74 4.26 -28.32
C THR A 19 9.00 3.69 -27.67
N ASN A 20 10.18 4.01 -28.20
CA ASN A 20 11.42 3.40 -27.75
C ASN A 20 12.09 4.15 -26.59
N GLU A 21 11.91 5.47 -26.49
CA GLU A 21 12.65 6.31 -25.53
C GLU A 21 11.74 6.94 -24.49
N THR A 22 10.72 7.70 -24.91
CA THR A 22 9.88 8.48 -24.01
C THR A 22 8.99 7.61 -23.14
N PHE A 23 8.23 6.70 -23.76
CA PHE A 23 7.25 5.87 -23.07
C PHE A 23 7.88 4.96 -22.00
N PRO A 24 8.97 4.22 -22.24
CA PRO A 24 9.55 3.36 -21.21
C PRO A 24 10.02 4.12 -19.96
N ASN A 25 10.57 5.32 -20.15
CA ASN A 25 11.07 6.16 -19.07
C ASN A 25 9.92 6.82 -18.29
N GLU A 26 8.93 7.39 -18.98
CA GLU A 26 7.76 8.00 -18.34
C GLU A 26 6.91 6.96 -17.64
N LYS A 27 6.68 5.79 -18.25
CA LYS A 27 5.94 4.68 -17.64
C LYS A 27 6.55 4.26 -16.31
N GLN A 28 7.87 4.21 -16.19
CA GLN A 28 8.51 3.87 -14.91
C GLN A 28 8.25 4.94 -13.83
N ARG A 29 8.30 6.22 -14.20
CA ARG A 29 7.97 7.32 -13.28
C ARG A 29 6.50 7.26 -12.85
N GLU A 30 5.62 6.98 -13.80
CA GLU A 30 4.19 6.87 -13.53
C GLU A 30 3.89 5.66 -12.65
N LEU A 31 4.52 4.51 -12.92
CA LEU A 31 4.43 3.31 -12.10
C LEU A 31 4.88 3.57 -10.65
N GLN A 32 5.95 4.34 -10.45
CA GLN A 32 6.39 4.75 -9.12
C GLN A 32 5.38 5.69 -8.44
N LYS A 33 4.83 6.64 -9.19
CA LYS A 33 3.84 7.61 -8.71
C LYS A 33 2.57 6.92 -8.21
N ILE A 34 2.00 5.99 -9.00
CA ILE A 34 0.81 5.24 -8.59
C ILE A 34 1.10 4.33 -7.39
N GLY A 35 2.31 3.79 -7.27
CA GLY A 35 2.73 3.04 -6.09
C GLY A 35 2.73 3.90 -4.82
N HIS A 36 3.30 5.11 -4.89
CA HIS A 36 3.26 6.07 -3.78
C HIS A 36 1.83 6.57 -3.47
N MET A 37 0.95 6.66 -4.48
CA MET A 37 -0.47 6.92 -4.24
C MET A 37 -1.11 5.80 -3.42
N ALA A 38 -0.92 4.54 -3.82
CA ALA A 38 -1.40 3.39 -3.06
C ALA A 38 -0.85 3.38 -1.63
N GLU A 39 0.45 3.58 -1.45
CA GLU A 39 1.09 3.67 -0.14
C GLU A 39 0.45 4.75 0.76
N ARG A 40 0.21 5.94 0.21
CA ARG A 40 -0.42 7.05 0.95
C ARG A 40 -1.83 6.69 1.42
N GLU A 41 -2.62 6.05 0.56
CA GLU A 41 -4.00 5.67 0.91
C GLU A 41 -4.03 4.54 1.94
N ILE A 42 -3.17 3.52 1.78
CA ILE A 42 -3.04 2.42 2.75
C ILE A 42 -2.64 2.94 4.13
N LYS A 43 -1.70 3.91 4.21
CA LYS A 43 -1.25 4.50 5.49
C LYS A 43 -2.37 5.11 6.32
N GLN A 44 -3.46 5.57 5.70
CA GLN A 44 -4.61 6.14 6.40
C GLN A 44 -5.39 5.10 7.20
N PHE A 45 -5.40 3.84 6.75
CA PHE A 45 -6.13 2.75 7.39
C PHE A 45 -5.29 1.95 8.39
N ILE A 46 -3.98 2.19 8.43
CA ILE A 46 -3.09 1.57 9.43
C ILE A 46 -3.41 2.13 10.82
N PRO A 47 -3.72 1.29 11.82
CA PRO A 47 -4.04 1.72 13.18
C PRO A 47 -2.90 2.48 13.84
N VAL A 48 -3.23 3.61 14.49
CA VAL A 48 -2.30 4.63 14.99
C VAL A 48 -1.37 4.12 16.09
N ASP A 49 -1.80 3.14 16.89
CA ASP A 49 -1.04 2.61 18.04
C ASP A 49 0.36 2.09 17.67
N THR A 50 0.57 1.77 16.39
CA THR A 50 1.85 1.26 15.88
C THR A 50 2.41 2.19 14.81
N GLY A 51 2.85 3.39 15.21
CA GLY A 51 3.55 4.31 14.30
C GLY A 51 4.69 3.63 13.51
N ARG A 52 5.31 2.59 14.09
CA ARG A 52 6.27 1.69 13.41
C ARG A 52 5.68 1.00 12.18
N LEU A 53 4.48 0.40 12.30
CA LEU A 53 3.82 -0.32 11.19
C LEU A 53 3.52 0.62 10.03
N ARG A 54 3.05 1.83 10.35
CA ARG A 54 2.80 2.86 9.34
C ARG A 54 4.09 3.31 8.67
N ALA A 55 5.17 3.46 9.43
CA ALA A 55 6.48 3.86 8.90
C ALA A 55 7.15 2.77 8.06
N SER A 56 6.87 1.49 8.32
CA SER A 56 7.45 0.36 7.58
C SER A 56 6.73 0.04 6.27
N LEU A 57 5.57 0.67 5.99
CA LEU A 57 4.93 0.56 4.68
C LEU A 57 5.72 1.39 3.65
N ASN A 58 6.18 0.73 2.59
CA ASN A 58 6.95 1.32 1.51
C ASN A 58 6.51 0.82 0.12
N THR A 59 6.86 1.61 -0.89
CA THR A 59 6.72 1.28 -2.31
C THR A 59 8.09 0.95 -2.89
N GLN A 60 8.18 -0.14 -3.65
CA GLN A 60 9.38 -0.55 -4.37
C GLN A 60 9.04 -0.93 -5.80
N LEU A 61 9.88 -0.55 -6.76
CA LEU A 61 9.79 -1.06 -8.12
C LEU A 61 10.51 -2.41 -8.18
N LEU A 62 9.76 -3.47 -8.48
CA LEU A 62 10.30 -4.82 -8.60
C LEU A 62 11.00 -5.00 -9.96
N ASP A 63 10.38 -4.44 -11.01
CA ASP A 63 10.87 -4.47 -12.37
C ASP A 63 10.31 -3.25 -13.15
N LYS A 64 10.46 -3.25 -14.49
CA LYS A 64 10.02 -2.14 -15.36
C LYS A 64 8.50 -1.99 -15.49
N ASN A 65 7.72 -2.95 -15.00
CA ASN A 65 6.27 -3.08 -15.15
C ASN A 65 5.55 -3.31 -13.82
N THR A 66 6.28 -3.59 -12.74
CA THR A 66 5.71 -3.99 -11.46
C THR A 66 6.19 -3.08 -10.33
N ALA A 67 5.24 -2.42 -9.66
CA ALA A 67 5.46 -1.80 -8.36
C ALA A 67 4.83 -2.68 -7.27
N GLN A 68 5.56 -2.86 -6.18
CA GLN A 68 5.07 -3.53 -4.98
C GLN A 68 4.90 -2.49 -3.87
N VAL A 69 3.77 -2.57 -3.17
CA VAL A 69 3.54 -1.83 -1.93
C VAL A 69 3.38 -2.85 -0.80
N GLY A 70 4.23 -2.75 0.21
CA GLY A 70 4.32 -3.78 1.24
C GLY A 70 4.86 -3.24 2.56
N VAL A 71 4.79 -4.08 3.59
CA VAL A 71 5.25 -3.77 4.94
C VAL A 71 6.37 -4.73 5.31
N ASP A 72 7.44 -4.20 5.89
CA ASP A 72 8.61 -4.98 6.34
C ASP A 72 8.55 -5.31 7.85
N THR A 73 7.40 -5.80 8.33
CA THR A 73 7.26 -6.25 9.73
C THR A 73 6.37 -7.47 9.83
N ASP A 74 6.86 -8.52 10.49
CA ASP A 74 6.17 -9.83 10.60
C ASP A 74 4.75 -9.73 11.18
N TYR A 75 4.56 -8.88 12.21
CA TYR A 75 3.26 -8.72 12.87
C TYR A 75 2.22 -7.97 12.01
N ALA A 76 2.60 -7.44 10.84
CA ALA A 76 1.68 -6.74 9.95
C ALA A 76 0.55 -7.66 9.47
N ILE A 77 0.84 -8.94 9.27
CA ILE A 77 -0.12 -9.96 8.83
C ILE A 77 -1.23 -10.11 9.88
N ASP A 78 -0.85 -10.25 11.14
CA ASP A 78 -1.77 -10.40 12.27
C ASP A 78 -2.65 -9.16 12.47
N VAL A 79 -2.11 -7.97 12.18
CA VAL A 79 -2.86 -6.71 12.23
C VAL A 79 -3.80 -6.57 11.04
N ASN A 80 -3.38 -6.98 9.84
CA ASN A 80 -4.19 -6.87 8.63
C ASN A 80 -5.33 -7.90 8.63
N ASN A 81 -5.01 -9.17 8.83
CA ASN A 81 -5.91 -10.30 8.64
C ASN A 81 -6.60 -10.74 9.93
N GLY A 82 -6.04 -10.35 11.08
CA GLY A 82 -6.46 -10.86 12.38
C GLY A 82 -5.73 -12.15 12.73
N HIS A 83 -5.87 -12.57 13.98
CA HIS A 83 -5.23 -13.76 14.49
C HIS A 83 -5.98 -14.33 15.70
N LEU A 84 -5.78 -15.62 15.95
CA LEU A 84 -6.26 -16.28 17.16
C LEU A 84 -5.26 -16.07 18.29
N VAL A 85 -5.71 -15.53 19.41
CA VAL A 85 -4.94 -15.51 20.65
C VAL A 85 -5.30 -16.77 21.44
N ASN A 86 -4.30 -17.60 21.70
CA ASN A 86 -4.47 -18.78 22.54
C ASN A 86 -4.60 -18.42 24.02
N GLN A 87 -5.13 -19.38 24.80
CA GLN A 87 -5.20 -19.26 26.25
C GLN A 87 -3.80 -19.00 26.82
N ARG A 88 -3.65 -17.93 27.60
CA ARG A 88 -2.37 -17.56 28.20
C ARG A 88 -2.53 -16.88 29.54
N PHE A 89 -1.59 -17.15 30.44
CA PHE A 89 -1.59 -16.53 31.75
C PHE A 89 -0.99 -15.15 31.66
N LEU A 90 -1.72 -14.14 32.12
CA LEU A 90 -1.24 -12.76 32.20
C LEU A 90 -0.90 -12.45 33.66
N PRO A 91 0.40 -12.34 34.01
CA PRO A 91 0.81 -12.06 35.38
C PRO A 91 0.28 -10.73 35.92
N ALA A 92 0.04 -10.68 37.23
CA ALA A 92 -0.51 -9.52 37.94
C ALA A 92 0.30 -8.22 37.71
N LYS A 93 1.63 -8.32 37.54
CA LYS A 93 2.50 -7.16 37.29
C LYS A 93 2.15 -6.33 36.05
N TYR A 94 1.45 -6.92 35.08
CA TYR A 94 0.98 -6.22 33.87
C TYR A 94 -0.43 -5.65 34.02
N LEU A 95 -1.08 -5.90 35.15
CA LEU A 95 -2.44 -5.46 35.50
C LEU A 95 -2.44 -4.42 36.62
N ASP A 96 -1.28 -4.17 37.23
CA ASP A 96 -1.08 -3.10 38.19
C ASP A 96 -1.18 -1.74 37.50
N THR A 97 -2.16 -0.94 37.92
CA THR A 97 -2.32 0.45 37.50
C THR A 97 -2.20 1.37 38.71
N PRO A 98 -1.93 2.68 38.53
CA PRO A 98 -1.93 3.63 39.65
C PRO A 98 -3.25 3.66 40.45
N ALA A 99 -4.35 3.20 39.85
CA ALA A 99 -5.67 3.06 40.49
C ALA A 99 -5.89 1.69 41.17
N GLY A 100 -4.84 0.86 41.29
CA GLY A 100 -4.88 -0.48 41.87
C GLY A 100 -4.83 -1.61 40.83
N ARG A 101 -5.02 -2.84 41.31
CA ARG A 101 -5.02 -4.08 40.52
C ARG A 101 -6.34 -4.26 39.77
N LYS A 102 -6.45 -3.59 38.62
CA LYS A 102 -7.62 -3.71 37.74
C LYS A 102 -7.72 -5.16 37.24
N TYR A 103 -8.92 -5.74 37.21
CA TYR A 103 -9.22 -7.10 36.69
C TYR A 103 -8.84 -8.31 37.56
N LEU A 104 -8.11 -8.14 38.66
CA LEU A 104 -7.86 -9.23 39.63
C LEU A 104 -9.02 -9.30 40.63
N LYS A 105 -9.56 -10.51 40.85
CA LYS A 105 -10.72 -10.70 41.73
C LYS A 105 -10.32 -10.67 43.20
N ASN A 106 -9.13 -11.19 43.53
CA ASN A 106 -8.56 -11.15 44.87
C ASN A 106 -7.21 -10.42 44.88
N GLY A 107 -6.91 -9.74 46.00
CA GLY A 107 -5.63 -9.07 46.21
C GLY A 107 -4.41 -10.00 46.27
N ASN A 108 -4.60 -11.33 46.33
CA ASN A 108 -3.52 -12.31 46.31
C ASN A 108 -3.38 -13.04 44.96
N ASP A 109 -4.22 -12.75 43.97
CA ASP A 109 -4.17 -13.41 42.68
C ASP A 109 -2.86 -13.08 41.96
N LYS A 110 -2.17 -14.10 41.45
CA LYS A 110 -0.88 -13.95 40.75
C LYS A 110 -1.03 -13.46 39.31
N GLY A 111 -2.26 -13.35 38.81
CA GLY A 111 -2.59 -12.99 37.42
C GLY A 111 -3.96 -13.50 37.02
N ILE A 112 -4.30 -13.31 35.73
CA ILE A 112 -5.56 -13.80 35.15
C ILE A 112 -5.29 -14.78 34.01
N MET A 113 -6.22 -15.71 33.82
CA MET A 113 -6.25 -16.56 32.64
C MET A 113 -6.98 -15.84 31.51
N LEU A 114 -6.25 -15.47 30.46
CA LEU A 114 -6.88 -14.98 29.24
C LEU A 114 -7.41 -16.18 28.47
N HIS A 115 -8.69 -16.12 28.09
CA HIS A 115 -9.32 -17.16 27.30
C HIS A 115 -9.00 -16.96 25.82
N PRO A 116 -9.10 -18.03 25.00
CA PRO A 116 -8.92 -17.89 23.57
C PRO A 116 -9.90 -16.89 22.98
N GLN A 117 -9.40 -16.00 22.14
CA GLN A 117 -10.21 -14.99 21.47
C GLN A 117 -9.64 -14.73 20.07
N TYR A 118 -10.53 -14.55 19.10
CA TYR A 118 -10.14 -14.08 17.78
C TYR A 118 -10.06 -12.55 17.77
N ILE A 119 -8.92 -12.02 17.33
CA ILE A 119 -8.74 -10.60 17.09
C ILE A 119 -9.01 -10.34 15.61
N LEU A 120 -10.01 -9.49 15.33
CA LEU A 120 -10.38 -9.12 13.97
C LEU A 120 -9.29 -8.28 13.30
N GLY A 121 -8.99 -8.62 12.04
CA GLY A 121 -8.09 -7.87 11.18
C GLY A 121 -8.62 -6.47 10.85
N LYS A 122 -7.70 -5.54 10.63
CA LYS A 122 -8.05 -4.18 10.20
C LYS A 122 -8.27 -4.07 8.69
N HIS A 123 -7.73 -5.00 7.91
CA HIS A 123 -7.79 -5.04 6.44
C HIS A 123 -7.36 -3.70 5.83
N PHE A 124 -6.24 -3.17 6.32
CA PHE A 124 -5.77 -1.83 5.92
C PHE A 124 -5.20 -1.83 4.50
N MET A 125 -4.65 -2.95 4.05
CA MET A 125 -4.17 -3.11 2.68
C MET A 125 -5.35 -3.06 1.70
N GLU A 126 -6.38 -3.86 1.95
CA GLU A 126 -7.56 -3.97 1.08
C GLU A 126 -8.34 -2.66 1.03
N LYS A 127 -8.61 -2.05 2.20
CA LYS A 127 -9.30 -0.76 2.27
C LYS A 127 -8.51 0.36 1.61
N GLY A 128 -7.19 0.38 1.84
CA GLY A 128 -6.29 1.33 1.21
C GLY A 128 -6.30 1.23 -0.30
N MET A 129 -6.19 0.01 -0.83
CA MET A 129 -6.22 -0.25 -2.27
C MET A 129 -7.58 0.08 -2.89
N GLN A 130 -8.69 -0.29 -2.26
CA GLN A 130 -10.03 0.09 -2.71
C GLN A 130 -10.21 1.61 -2.80
N ASN A 131 -9.59 2.36 -1.89
CA ASN A 131 -9.63 3.83 -1.92
C ASN A 131 -8.63 4.44 -2.93
N ALA A 132 -7.52 3.75 -3.18
CA ALA A 132 -6.48 4.18 -4.11
C ALA A 132 -6.87 3.95 -5.57
N GLU A 133 -7.49 2.82 -5.87
CA GLU A 133 -7.84 2.38 -7.22
C GLU A 133 -8.51 3.46 -8.07
N PRO A 134 -9.63 4.10 -7.66
CA PRO A 134 -10.24 5.15 -8.48
C PRO A 134 -9.32 6.35 -8.73
N LYS A 135 -8.48 6.70 -7.76
CA LYS A 135 -7.52 7.83 -7.88
C LYS A 135 -6.38 7.47 -8.84
N ILE A 136 -5.88 6.24 -8.74
CA ILE A 136 -4.84 5.70 -9.63
C ILE A 136 -5.38 5.65 -11.06
N MET A 137 -6.60 5.17 -11.28
CA MET A 137 -7.19 5.11 -12.62
C MET A 137 -7.37 6.49 -13.25
N LEU A 138 -7.78 7.49 -12.46
CA LEU A 138 -7.88 8.88 -12.92
C LEU A 138 -6.51 9.44 -13.34
N GLU A 139 -5.49 9.21 -12.51
CA GLU A 139 -4.12 9.62 -12.81
C GLU A 139 -3.59 8.95 -14.09
N LEU A 140 -3.75 7.62 -14.22
CA LEU A 140 -3.32 6.87 -15.39
C LEU A 140 -4.00 7.36 -16.68
N ASN A 141 -5.30 7.63 -16.63
CA ASN A 141 -6.02 8.17 -17.78
C ASN A 141 -5.50 9.56 -18.15
N SER A 142 -5.28 10.44 -17.16
CA SER A 142 -4.72 11.77 -17.40
C SER A 142 -3.32 11.70 -18.04
N TRP A 143 -2.47 10.81 -17.54
CA TRP A 143 -1.12 10.61 -18.08
C TRP A 143 -1.16 10.09 -19.53
N LEU A 144 -2.01 9.09 -19.82
CA LEU A 144 -2.17 8.55 -21.17
C LEU A 144 -2.73 9.60 -22.14
N ASP A 145 -3.71 10.40 -21.72
CA ASP A 145 -4.28 11.47 -22.54
C ASP A 145 -3.23 12.55 -22.87
N GLU A 146 -2.41 12.94 -21.90
CA GLU A 146 -1.29 13.87 -22.13
C GLU A 146 -0.27 13.29 -23.11
N LEU A 147 0.06 12.00 -22.97
CA LEU A 147 1.00 11.32 -23.85
C LEU A 147 0.46 11.26 -25.28
N LEU A 148 -0.83 10.96 -25.45
CA LEU A 148 -1.49 10.92 -26.76
C LEU A 148 -1.66 12.30 -27.38
N ARG A 149 -1.91 13.36 -26.60
CA ARG A 149 -1.95 14.73 -27.11
C ARG A 149 -0.61 15.15 -27.71
N ARG A 150 0.49 14.84 -27.04
CA ARG A 150 1.85 15.09 -27.56
C ARG A 150 2.18 14.33 -28.85
N LEU A 151 1.40 13.30 -29.19
CA LEU A 151 1.54 12.51 -30.42
C LEU A 151 0.69 13.04 -31.58
N GLY A 152 -0.33 13.85 -31.29
CA GLY A 152 -1.24 14.42 -32.28
C GLY A 152 -1.01 15.89 -32.59
N GLU A 153 -0.08 16.53 -31.89
CA GLU A 153 0.51 17.84 -32.20
C GLU A 153 1.73 17.67 -33.11
#